data_AF-A0A919CI42-F1
#
_entry.id   AF-A0A919CI42-F1
#
_cell.length_a   1.000
_cell.length_b   1.000
_cell.length_c   1.000
_cell.angle_alpha   90.00
_cell.angle_beta   90.00
_cell.angle_gamma   90.00
#
_symmetry.space_group_name_H-M   'P 1'
#
loop_
_entity.id
_entity.type
_entity.pdbx_description
1 polymer ?
#
loop_
_entity_poly.entity_id
_entity_poly.type
_entity_poly.pdbx_seq_one_letter_code
_entity_poly.pdbx_strand_id
1 'polypeptide(L)' 'MERLMTLKEVARYLGKSERWARMEGRDLGLPLVVIGRSLRCDPAELRKWVRQQR' A
#
# COMPACT_ATOMS: atom_id res chain seq x y z
N MET A 1 15.60 -4.34 8.16
CA MET A 1 14.15 -4.23 7.86
C MET A 1 13.90 -2.81 7.40
N GLU A 2 13.35 -2.61 6.19
CA GLU A 2 12.96 -1.27 5.72
C GLU A 2 11.78 -0.75 6.56
N ARG A 3 11.69 0.57 6.75
CA ARG A 3 10.56 1.19 7.46
C ARG A 3 9.26 0.94 6.69
N LEU A 4 8.18 0.57 7.39
CA LEU A 4 6.85 0.48 6.81
C LEU A 4 6.36 1.83 6.25
N MET A 5 5.80 1.80 5.05
CA MET A 5 5.20 2.95 4.39
C MET A 5 3.85 3.28 5.01
N THR A 6 3.56 4.57 5.16
CA THR A 6 2.20 5.07 5.40
C THR A 6 1.31 4.88 4.17
N LEU A 7 -0.01 4.89 4.36
CA LEU A 7 -0.96 4.93 3.25
C LEU A 7 -0.66 6.07 2.25
N LYS A 8 -0.28 7.25 2.75
CA LYS A 8 0.12 8.41 1.94
C LYS A 8 1.32 8.13 1.04
N GLU A 9 2.34 7.46 1.58
CA GLU A 9 3.53 7.08 0.83
C GLU A 9 3.22 6.01 -0.22
N VAL A 10 2.36 5.03 0.13
CA VAL A 10 1.89 4.01 -0.82
C VAL A 10 1.12 4.66 -1.98
N ALA A 11 0.16 5.54 -1.66
CA ALA A 11 -0.62 6.25 -2.66
C ALA A 11 0.27 7.07 -3.61
N ARG A 12 1.25 7.80 -3.05
CA ARG A 12 2.25 8.53 -3.84
C ARG A 12 3.07 7.61 -4.73
N TYR A 13 3.55 6.48 -4.21
CA TYR A 13 4.33 5.51 -4.97
C TYR A 13 3.56 4.95 -6.17
N LEU A 14 2.26 4.70 -6.01
CA LEU A 14 1.39 4.18 -7.06
C LEU A 14 0.85 5.26 -8.01
N GLY A 15 1.11 6.55 -7.75
CA GLY A 15 0.51 7.65 -8.50
C GLY A 15 -1.02 7.73 -8.34
N LYS A 16 -1.53 7.39 -7.14
CA LYS A 16 -2.96 7.33 -6.82
C LYS A 16 -3.29 8.21 -5.60
N SER A 17 -4.59 8.44 -5.36
CA SER A 17 -5.04 9.15 -4.15
C SER A 17 -5.01 8.24 -2.91
N GLU A 18 -4.93 8.82 -1.72
CA GLU A 18 -5.03 8.06 -0.46
C GLU A 18 -6.37 7.34 -0.32
N ARG A 19 -7.46 7.97 -0.80
CA ARG A 19 -8.78 7.36 -0.86
C ARG A 19 -8.76 6.12 -1.74
N TRP A 20 -8.16 6.23 -2.94
CA TRP A 20 -8.02 5.10 -3.85
C TRP A 20 -7.25 3.94 -3.19
N ALA A 21 -6.10 4.23 -2.59
CA ALA A 21 -5.29 3.20 -1.93
C ALA A 21 -6.02 2.52 -0.76
N ARG A 22 -6.91 3.25 -0.05
CA ARG A 22 -7.66 2.73 1.10
C ARG A 22 -8.87 1.87 0.71
N MET A 23 -9.60 2.28 -0.31
CA MET A 23 -10.86 1.65 -0.71
C MET A 23 -10.59 0.66 -1.84
N GLU A 24 -10.42 1.16 -3.06
CA GLU A 24 -10.25 0.35 -4.27
C GLU A 24 -8.96 -0.48 -4.24
N GLY A 25 -7.85 0.11 -3.80
CA GLY A 25 -6.57 -0.59 -3.67
C GLY A 25 -6.66 -1.78 -2.71
N ARG A 26 -7.36 -1.61 -1.59
CA ARG A 26 -7.58 -2.70 -0.62
C ARG A 26 -8.41 -3.82 -1.26
N ASP A 27 -9.46 -3.48 -2.00
CA ASP A 27 -10.29 -4.47 -2.70
C ASP A 27 -9.51 -5.20 -3.81
N LEU A 28 -8.51 -4.54 -4.41
CA LEU A 28 -7.56 -5.11 -5.37
C LEU A 28 -6.39 -5.88 -4.72
N GLY A 29 -6.45 -6.13 -3.41
CA GLY A 29 -5.46 -6.93 -2.71
C GLY A 29 -4.14 -6.21 -2.41
N LEU A 30 -4.13 -4.86 -2.39
CA LEU A 30 -2.97 -4.09 -1.95
C LEU A 30 -2.54 -4.54 -0.54
N PRO A 31 -1.26 -4.87 -0.30
CA PRO A 31 -0.81 -5.53 0.94
C PRO A 31 -0.68 -4.53 2.10
N LEU A 32 -1.83 -4.00 2.53
CA LEU A 32 -1.94 -3.10 3.67
C LEU A 32 -2.15 -3.89 4.97
N VAL A 33 -1.43 -3.49 6.01
CA VAL A 33 -1.58 -4.02 7.38
C VAL A 33 -2.03 -2.90 8.32
N VAL A 34 -2.87 -3.24 9.30
CA VAL A 34 -3.30 -2.29 10.33
C VAL A 34 -2.35 -2.39 11.53
N ILE A 35 -1.73 -1.28 11.91
CA ILE A 35 -0.91 -1.17 13.12
C ILE A 35 -1.48 -0.04 13.99
N GLY A 36 -2.07 -0.41 15.12
CA GLY A 36 -2.86 0.51 15.95
C GLY A 36 -4.04 1.08 15.15
N ARG A 37 -4.02 2.39 14.89
CA ARG A 37 -5.06 3.11 14.11
C ARG A 37 -4.62 3.45 12.68
N SER A 38 -3.44 3.02 12.25
CA SER A 38 -2.85 3.42 10.97
C SER A 38 -2.69 2.24 10.01
N LEU A 39 -2.98 2.48 8.73
CA LEU A 39 -2.63 1.56 7.65
C LEU A 39 -1.15 1.74 7.29
N ARG A 40 -0.47 0.61 7.16
CA ARG A 40 0.94 0.51 6.81
C ARG A 40 1.14 -0.51 5.70
N CYS A 41 2.25 -0.42 4.99
CA CYS A 41 2.60 -1.35 3.93
C CYS A 41 4.10 -1.65 3.97
N ASP A 42 4.46 -2.92 3.82
CA ASP A 42 5.85 -3.30 3.62
C ASP A 42 6.25 -2.94 2.17
N PRO A 43 7.30 -2.11 1.95
CA PRO A 43 7.78 -1.79 0.62
C PRO A 43 8.08 -3.01 -0.25
N ALA A 44 8.59 -4.10 0.32
CA ALA A 44 8.92 -5.31 -0.41
C ALA A 44 7.67 -6.00 -0.94
N GLU A 45 6.62 -6.09 -0.13
CA GLU A 45 5.33 -6.65 -0.53
C GLU A 45 4.62 -5.76 -1.55
N LEU A 46 4.69 -4.44 -1.39
CA LEU A 46 4.17 -3.49 -2.39
C LEU A 46 4.81 -3.71 -3.76
N ARG A 47 6.14 -3.85 -3.81
CA ARG A 47 6.89 -4.14 -5.04
C ARG A 47 6.49 -5.47 -5.66
N LYS A 48 6.28 -6.52 -4.85
CA LYS A 48 5.81 -7.83 -5.33
C LYS A 48 4.42 -7.72 -5.95
N TRP A 49 3.48 -7.07 -5.26
CA TRP A 49 2.11 -6.86 -5.74
C TRP A 49 2.08 -6.07 -7.06
N VAL A 50 2.88 -5.00 -7.20
CA VAL A 50 2.98 -4.25 -8.46
C VAL A 50 3.48 -5.13 -9.61
N ARG A 51 4.42 -6.04 -9.36
CA ARG A 51 4.93 -6.97 -10.38
C ARG A 51 3.90 -8.01 -10.82
N GLN A 52 2.95 -8.37 -9.96
CA GLN A 52 1.88 -9.32 -10.28
C GLN A 52 0.78 -8.72 -11.16
N GLN A 53 0.72 -7.40 -11.26
CA GLN A 53 -0.25 -6.68 -12.11
C GLN A 53 0.25 -6.40 -13.53
N ARG A 54 1.45 -6.86 -13.87
CA ARG A 54 1.98 -6.86 -15.24
C ARG A 54 1.63 -8.17 -15.93
#